data_AF-A0A8T3QI58-F1
#
_entry.id   AF-A0A8T3QI58-F1
#
_cell.length_a   1.000
_cell.length_b   1.000
_cell.length_c   1.000
_cell.angle_alpha   90.00
_cell.angle_beta   90.00
_cell.angle_gamma   90.00
#
_symmetry.space_group_name_H-M   'P 1'
#
loop_
_entity.id
_entity.type
_entity.pdbx_description
1 polymer ?
#
loop_
_entity_poly.entity_id
_entity_poly.type
_entity_poly.pdbx_seq_one_letter_code
_entity_poly.pdbx_strand_id
1 'polypeptide(L)' 'MALPLPTVELEPDPYRLAPQRIRRCTFRRLIQIESGAARLFDVECLLPDRRLPIPLGNLDAATPICNACTAPHTFRPDED' A
#
# COMPACT_ATOMS: atom_id res chain seq x y z
N MET A 1 -40.30 23.27 7.18
CA MET A 1 -40.02 21.96 7.80
C MET A 1 -39.04 21.23 6.89
N ALA A 2 -37.77 21.14 7.27
CA ALA A 2 -36.74 20.47 6.47
C ALA A 2 -36.55 19.04 7.00
N LEU A 3 -36.61 18.05 6.11
CA LEU A 3 -36.42 16.63 6.43
C LEU A 3 -34.94 16.38 6.74
N PRO A 4 -34.60 15.63 7.81
CA PRO A 4 -33.21 15.26 8.10
C PRO A 4 -32.71 14.26 7.04
N LEU A 5 -31.55 14.55 6.45
CA LEU A 5 -30.86 13.64 5.53
C LEU A 5 -30.32 12.42 6.30
N PRO A 6 -30.37 11.20 5.73
CA PRO A 6 -29.77 10.03 6.34
C PRO A 6 -28.25 10.25 6.43
N THR A 7 -27.73 10.16 7.65
CA THR A 7 -26.29 10.16 7.89
C THR A 7 -25.80 8.79 7.47
N VAL A 8 -25.14 8.70 6.32
CA VAL A 8 -24.43 7.48 5.93
C VAL A 8 -23.23 7.39 6.86
N GLU A 9 -23.39 6.63 7.95
CA GLU A 9 -22.26 6.15 8.73
C GLU A 9 -21.45 5.26 7.78
N LEU A 10 -20.39 5.82 7.20
CA LEU A 10 -19.38 5.08 6.47
C LEU A 10 -18.83 4.01 7.42
N GLU A 11 -19.33 2.78 7.29
CA GLU A 11 -18.80 1.63 7.99
C GLU A 11 -17.27 1.64 7.80
N PRO A 12 -16.48 1.54 8.89
CA PRO A 12 -15.04 1.54 8.78
C PRO A 12 -14.66 0.30 7.98
N ASP A 13 -14.28 0.55 6.74
CA ASP A 13 -13.89 -0.43 5.75
C ASP A 13 -12.98 -1.51 6.39
N PRO A 14 -13.32 -2.81 6.24
CA PRO A 14 -12.59 -3.91 6.88
C PRO A 14 -11.15 -4.10 6.34
N TYR A 15 -10.66 -3.23 5.45
CA TYR A 15 -9.21 -3.09 5.21
C TYR A 15 -8.50 -2.30 6.33
N ARG A 16 -9.16 -2.07 7.47
CA ARG A 16 -8.50 -1.66 8.71
C ARG A 16 -7.46 -2.71 9.15
N LEU A 17 -6.23 -2.40 8.73
CA LEU A 17 -4.94 -2.79 9.29
C LEU A 17 -4.56 -4.26 9.13
N ALA A 18 -3.94 -4.58 7.99
CA ALA A 18 -2.86 -5.56 8.03
C ALA A 18 -1.85 -5.12 9.12
N PRO A 19 -1.38 -6.03 10.00
CA PRO A 19 -0.51 -5.70 11.15
C PRO A 19 0.84 -5.07 10.77
N GLN A 20 1.16 -4.99 9.48
CA GLN A 20 2.39 -4.43 8.93
C GLN A 20 2.02 -3.29 7.97
N ARG A 21 1.86 -2.06 8.48
CA ARG A 21 1.65 -0.89 7.62
C ARG A 21 2.94 -0.60 6.85
N ILE A 22 2.95 -0.98 5.58
CA ILE A 22 4.01 -0.66 4.65
C ILE A 22 3.83 0.78 4.09
N ARG A 23 4.86 1.61 4.19
CA ARG A 23 4.87 3.01 3.71
C ARG A 23 4.51 3.07 2.23
N ARG A 24 3.67 4.04 1.84
CA ARG A 24 3.24 4.24 0.45
C ARG A 24 4.31 5.00 -0.33
N CYS A 25 5.21 4.27 -0.98
CA CYS A 25 6.15 4.87 -1.93
C CYS A 25 5.51 5.01 -3.32
N THR A 26 5.70 6.14 -3.98
CA THR A 26 5.25 6.35 -5.38
C THR A 26 5.98 5.47 -6.39
N PHE A 27 7.15 4.95 -6.00
CA PHE A 27 7.94 4.02 -6.81
C PHE A 27 7.59 2.55 -6.54
N ARG A 28 6.58 2.24 -5.72
CA ARG A 28 6.23 0.87 -5.40
C ARG A 28 5.13 0.37 -6.34
N ARG A 29 5.35 -0.77 -7.00
CA ARG A 29 4.32 -1.51 -7.72
C ARG A 29 3.87 -2.71 -6.89
N LEU A 30 2.55 -2.91 -6.80
CA LEU A 30 1.95 -4.10 -6.21
C LEU A 30 1.37 -4.96 -7.32
N ILE A 31 1.78 -6.22 -7.38
CA ILE A 31 1.28 -7.19 -8.33
C ILE A 31 0.56 -8.27 -7.52
N GLN A 32 -0.76 -8.38 -7.71
CA GLN A 32 -1.51 -9.47 -7.11
C GLN A 32 -1.16 -10.76 -7.85
N ILE A 33 -0.65 -11.75 -7.13
CA ILE A 33 -0.41 -13.08 -7.64
C ILE A 33 -1.60 -13.95 -7.23
N GLU A 34 -2.29 -14.51 -8.23
CA GLU A 34 -3.34 -15.50 -8.00
C GLU A 34 -2.71 -16.83 -7.58
N SER A 35 -2.58 -17.02 -6.27
CA SER A 35 -2.16 -18.29 -5.66
C SER A 35 -3.36 -18.97 -5.00
N GLY A 36 -4.27 -19.52 -5.82
CA GLY A 36 -5.40 -20.33 -5.35
C GLY A 36 -6.17 -19.71 -4.18
N ALA A 37 -5.97 -20.25 -2.97
CA ALA A 37 -6.69 -19.85 -1.76
C ALA A 37 -6.13 -18.59 -1.05
N ALA A 38 -4.89 -18.18 -1.33
CA ALA A 38 -4.25 -17.05 -0.68
C ALA A 38 -4.10 -15.86 -1.65
N ARG A 39 -4.45 -14.65 -1.18
CA ARG A 39 -4.10 -13.41 -1.88
C ARG A 39 -2.64 -13.09 -1.60
N LEU A 40 -1.76 -13.52 -2.51
CA LEU A 40 -0.35 -13.12 -2.46
C LEU A 40 -0.13 -11.86 -3.29
N PHE A 41 0.78 -11.02 -2.82
CA PHE A 41 1.18 -9.81 -3.53
C PHE A 41 2.69 -9.81 -3.62
N ASP A 42 3.17 -9.63 -4.84
CA ASP A 42 4.57 -9.29 -5.11
C ASP A 42 4.72 -7.76 -5.18
N VAL A 43 5.89 -7.30 -4.78
CA VAL A 43 6.21 -5.89 -4.64
C VAL A 43 7.47 -5.61 -5.43
N GLU A 44 7.39 -4.65 -6.33
CA GLU A 44 8.55 -4.17 -7.08
C GLU A 44 8.85 -2.71 -6.71
N CYS A 45 10.13 -2.37 -6.68
CA CYS A 45 10.62 -1.00 -6.63
C CYS A 45 10.93 -0.50 -8.05
N LEU A 46 10.40 0.66 -8.41
CA LEU A 46 10.56 1.32 -9.70
C LEU A 46 11.59 2.46 -9.65
N LEU A 47 12.39 2.53 -8.59
CA LEU A 47 13.48 3.49 -8.41
C LEU A 47 14.82 2.76 -8.66
N PRO A 48 15.77 3.34 -9.41
CA PRO A 48 15.79 4.70 -9.98
C PRO A 48 15.03 4.84 -11.30
N ASP A 49 14.76 3.74 -12.02
CA ASP A 49 14.12 3.78 -13.33
C ASP A 49 12.91 2.84 -13.41
N ARG A 50 11.79 3.36 -13.95
CA ARG A 50 10.52 2.63 -14.00
C ARG A 50 10.49 1.50 -15.02
N ARG A 51 11.43 1.46 -15.98
CA ARG A 51 11.51 0.41 -17.01
C ARG A 51 12.24 -0.82 -16.48
N LEU A 52 13.05 -0.67 -15.43
CA LEU A 52 13.78 -1.77 -14.81
C LEU A 52 13.30 -1.97 -13.35
N PRO A 53 12.13 -2.63 -13.16
CA PRO A 53 11.64 -2.92 -11.82
C PRO A 53 12.61 -3.82 -11.05
N ILE A 54 12.86 -3.47 -9.78
CA ILE A 54 13.65 -4.26 -8.84
C ILE A 54 12.68 -5.06 -7.96
N PRO A 55 12.68 -6.40 -8.01
CA PRO A 55 11.79 -7.20 -7.19
C PRO A 55 12.19 -7.10 -5.72
N LEU A 56 11.25 -6.70 -4.86
CA LEU A 56 11.39 -6.73 -3.41
C LEU A 56 10.81 -8.02 -2.82
N GLY A 57 10.07 -8.79 -3.62
CA GLY A 57 9.41 -10.03 -3.23
C GLY A 57 8.02 -9.76 -2.64
N ASN A 58 7.62 -10.55 -1.65
CA ASN A 58 6.29 -10.43 -1.07
C ASN A 58 6.13 -9.18 -0.17
N LEU A 59 4.89 -8.92 0.28
CA LEU A 59 4.57 -7.81 1.18
C LEU A 59 5.42 -7.78 2.46
N ASP A 60 5.66 -8.94 3.07
CA ASP A 60 6.40 -9.05 4.33
C ASP A 60 7.88 -8.66 4.12
N ALA A 61 8.51 -9.23 3.09
CA ALA A 61 9.88 -8.93 2.69
C ALA A 61 10.06 -7.45 2.27
N ALA A 62 9.08 -6.88 1.57
CA ALA A 62 9.14 -5.50 1.11
C ALA A 62 8.89 -4.46 2.21
N THR A 63 8.21 -4.83 3.31
CA THR A 63 7.83 -3.92 4.41
C THR A 63 9.02 -3.14 4.99
N PRO A 64 10.10 -3.78 5.49
CA PRO A 64 11.24 -3.06 6.05
C PRO A 64 11.93 -2.15 5.00
N ILE A 65 11.99 -2.59 3.74
CA ILE A 65 12.63 -1.85 2.65
C ILE A 65 11.84 -0.58 2.31
N CYS A 66 10.53 -0.71 2.12
CA CYS A 66 9.66 0.42 1.83
C CYS A 66 9.55 1.38 3.01
N ASN A 67 9.58 0.88 4.26
CA ASN A 67 9.52 1.71 5.46
C ASN A 67 10.81 2.50 5.70
N ALA A 68 11.97 1.94 5.36
CA ALA A 68 13.27 2.62 5.43
C ALA A 68 13.54 3.56 4.25
N CYS A 69 12.69 3.57 3.22
CA CYS A 69 12.90 4.38 2.02
C CYS A 69 12.90 5.89 2.36
N THR A 70 13.98 6.58 1.99
CA THR A 70 14.16 8.03 2.15
C THR A 70 14.01 8.81 0.84
N ALA A 71 13.53 8.16 -0.23
CA ALA A 71 13.38 8.81 -1.53
C ALA A 71 12.42 10.02 -1.43
N PRO A 72 12.72 11.15 -2.10
CA PRO A 72 11.99 12.41 -1.92
C PRO A 72 10.52 12.35 -2.34
N HIS A 73 10.14 11.37 -3.18
CA HIS A 73 8.75 11.17 -3.60
C HIS A 73 8.01 10.09 -2.78
N THR A 74 8.50 9.74 -1.59
CA THR A 74 7.86 8.74 -0.74
C THR A 74 6.77 9.40 0.10
N PHE A 75 5.50 9.19 -0.27
CA PHE A 75 4.36 9.68 0.50
C PHE A 75 4.32 9.00 1.88
N ARG A 76 4.44 9.79 2.95
CA ARG A 76 4.32 9.29 4.32
C ARG A 76 2.96 9.70 4.84
N PRO A 77 2.06 8.76 5.19
CA PRO A 77 0.77 9.11 5.77
C PRO A 77 0.87 9.71 7.19
N ASP A 78 2.09 9.95 7.70
CA ASP A 78 2.40 10.53 9.01
C ASP A 78 3.10 11.91 8.89
N GLU A 79 3.44 12.34 7.67
CA GLU A 79 4.02 13.68 7.41
C GLU A 79 2.98 14.71 6.90
N ASP A 80 1.67 14.42 7.02
CA ASP A 80 0.57 15.36 6.72
C ASP A 80 -0.49 15.33 7.83
#